data_AF-A0A371HWH1-F1
#
_entry.id   AF-A0A371HWH1-F1
#
_cell.length_a   1.000
_cell.length_b   1.000
_cell.length_c   1.000
_cell.angle_alpha   90.00
_cell.angle_beta   90.00
_cell.angle_gamma   90.00
#
_symmetry.space_group_name_H-M   'P 1'
#
loop_
_entity.id
_entity.type
_entity.pdbx_description
1 polymer ?
#
loop_
_entity_poly.entity_id
_entity_poly.type
_entity_poly.pdbx_seq_one_letter_code
_entity_poly.pdbx_strand_id
1 'polypeptide(L)'
;MRTSNHLIGVLNFLTFLLSVPILGGGIWLSSRANNTDCLKFLQWPLIIIGVSIMIVSLAGFAGACYRNTFLMRLYLVVMFLVIAVLIGFIIFAYVVTDKGSGRRVPNRSYMEYYLQDYSGWLEERVASDSYWGKISSCIRDSKACARMGRNFNGLPETADIFYLRQLTPIQSGCCKPPSDCGYVYQNETVWNPGAGLMGANPDCTKWNNDQEQLCYACDSCKAGVLASLKKSWRKVSVINIVVMIILVIVYIIAYAAYRNNRRMDNDEPYGEARMTKAQPNEESIE
;
A
#
# COMPACT_ATOMS: atom_id res chain seq x y z
N MET A 1 -24.16 4.66 -28.72
CA MET A 1 -24.64 3.91 -27.53
C MET A 1 -24.08 2.49 -27.45
N ARG A 2 -24.08 1.68 -28.54
CA ARG A 2 -23.60 0.29 -28.51
C ARG A 2 -22.10 0.14 -28.17
N THR A 3 -21.24 0.98 -28.74
CA THR A 3 -19.78 0.99 -28.49
C THR A 3 -19.40 1.41 -27.06
N SER A 4 -20.11 2.38 -26.46
CA SER A 4 -19.85 2.83 -25.08
C SER A 4 -20.14 1.74 -24.04
N ASN A 5 -21.19 0.92 -24.25
CA ASN A 5 -21.52 -0.18 -23.35
C ASN A 5 -20.49 -1.31 -23.41
N HIS A 6 -19.99 -1.63 -24.61
CA HIS A 6 -18.89 -2.58 -24.77
C HIS A 6 -17.57 -2.07 -24.16
N LEU A 7 -17.29 -0.76 -24.28
CA LEU A 7 -16.10 -0.15 -23.68
C LEU A 7 -16.14 -0.22 -22.14
N ILE A 8 -17.30 0.05 -21.54
CA ILE A 8 -17.51 -0.06 -20.09
C ILE A 8 -17.37 -1.52 -19.62
N GLY A 9 -17.90 -2.47 -20.37
CA GLY A 9 -17.73 -3.90 -20.08
C GLY A 9 -16.26 -4.34 -20.13
N VAL A 10 -15.52 -3.92 -21.16
CA VAL A 10 -14.09 -4.24 -21.32
C VAL A 10 -13.24 -3.59 -20.23
N LEU A 11 -13.49 -2.33 -19.87
CA LEU A 11 -12.79 -1.64 -18.78
C LEU A 11 -13.04 -2.30 -17.41
N ASN A 12 -14.26 -2.76 -17.14
CA ASN A 12 -14.58 -3.49 -15.91
C ASN A 12 -13.97 -4.90 -15.88
N PHE A 13 -13.85 -5.57 -17.03
CA PHE A 13 -13.17 -6.86 -17.14
C PHE A 13 -11.66 -6.73 -16.96
N LEU A 14 -11.04 -5.69 -17.53
CA LEU A 14 -9.60 -5.42 -17.33
C LEU A 14 -9.28 -5.05 -15.88
N THR A 15 -10.15 -4.29 -15.22
CA THR A 15 -9.99 -3.97 -13.78
C THR A 15 -10.17 -5.20 -12.88
N PHE A 16 -11.06 -6.13 -13.26
CA PHE A 16 -11.17 -7.44 -12.60
C PHE A 16 -9.89 -8.26 -12.75
N LEU A 17 -9.36 -8.34 -13.96
CA LEU A 17 -8.11 -9.05 -14.22
C LEU A 17 -6.93 -8.43 -13.47
N LEU A 18 -6.92 -7.12 -13.24
CA LEU A 18 -5.93 -6.44 -12.40
C LEU A 18 -6.12 -6.69 -10.90
N SER A 19 -7.35 -6.98 -10.44
CA SER A 19 -7.59 -7.34 -9.03
C SER A 19 -7.11 -8.75 -8.70
N VAL A 20 -7.06 -9.66 -9.67
CA VAL A 20 -6.60 -11.04 -9.47
C VAL A 20 -5.12 -11.12 -9.05
N PRO A 21 -4.15 -10.40 -9.66
CA PRO A 21 -2.78 -10.31 -9.16
C PRO A 21 -2.65 -9.60 -7.81
N ILE A 22 -3.55 -8.67 -7.48
CA ILE A 22 -3.54 -7.96 -6.18
C ILE A 22 -4.00 -8.91 -5.06
N LEU A 23 -5.10 -9.64 -5.28
CA LEU A 23 -5.58 -10.68 -4.38
C LEU A 23 -4.63 -11.87 -4.33
N GLY A 24 -4.15 -12.32 -5.50
CA GLY A 24 -3.18 -13.39 -5.66
C GLY A 24 -1.83 -13.04 -5.05
N GLY A 25 -1.39 -11.78 -5.11
CA GLY A 25 -0.21 -11.29 -4.41
C GLY A 25 -0.42 -11.25 -2.90
N GLY A 26 -1.60 -10.82 -2.43
CA GLY A 26 -1.98 -10.89 -1.01
C GLY A 26 -2.03 -12.32 -0.48
N ILE A 27 -2.56 -13.27 -1.27
CA ILE A 27 -2.66 -14.69 -0.94
C ILE A 27 -1.30 -15.39 -1.08
N TRP A 28 -0.50 -15.07 -2.10
CA TRP A 28 0.83 -15.65 -2.29
C TRP A 28 1.81 -15.19 -1.21
N LEU A 29 1.70 -13.95 -0.75
CA LEU A 29 2.41 -13.46 0.43
C LEU A 29 2.00 -14.24 1.70
N SER A 30 0.73 -14.67 1.79
CA SER A 30 0.25 -15.57 2.87
C SER A 30 0.67 -17.04 2.69
N SER A 31 0.85 -17.51 1.46
CA SER A 31 1.20 -18.91 1.16
C SER A 31 2.69 -19.21 1.30
N ARG A 32 3.57 -18.22 1.08
CA ARG A 32 5.02 -18.40 1.31
C ARG A 32 5.44 -18.23 2.78
N ALA A 33 4.49 -17.85 3.63
CA ALA A 33 4.60 -17.84 5.09
C ALA A 33 3.62 -18.87 5.67
N ASN A 34 4.04 -20.14 5.73
CA ASN A 34 3.26 -21.28 6.28
C ASN A 34 2.79 -21.11 7.75
N ASN A 35 3.03 -19.95 8.39
CA ASN A 35 2.54 -19.59 9.71
C ASN A 35 1.65 -18.33 9.59
N THR A 36 0.34 -18.55 9.51
CA THR A 36 -0.71 -17.58 9.14
C THR A 36 -1.02 -16.46 10.16
N ASP A 37 -0.08 -16.10 11.04
CA ASP A 37 -0.30 -15.09 12.10
C ASP A 37 0.64 -13.88 12.04
N CYS A 38 1.53 -13.83 11.06
CA CYS A 38 2.63 -12.87 11.03
C CYS A 38 2.20 -11.39 11.09
N LEU A 39 1.24 -10.96 10.26
CA LEU A 39 0.82 -9.55 10.18
C LEU A 39 -0.63 -9.41 9.68
N LYS A 40 -1.60 -10.06 10.36
CA LYS A 40 -3.04 -9.90 10.06
C LYS A 40 -3.42 -8.42 9.91
N PHE A 41 -2.83 -7.57 10.74
CA PHE A 41 -3.05 -6.12 10.75
C PHE A 41 -2.66 -5.41 9.43
N LEU A 42 -1.66 -5.88 8.69
CA LEU A 42 -1.30 -5.35 7.37
C LEU A 42 -2.02 -6.03 6.21
N GLN A 43 -2.53 -7.23 6.43
CA GLN A 43 -3.26 -8.00 5.43
C GLN A 43 -4.67 -7.44 5.18
N TRP A 44 -5.35 -6.99 6.24
CA TRP A 44 -6.69 -6.40 6.14
C TRP A 44 -6.78 -5.22 5.16
N PRO A 45 -5.88 -4.22 5.19
CA PRO A 45 -5.79 -3.16 4.17
C PRO A 45 -5.77 -3.68 2.72
N LEU A 46 -4.93 -4.69 2.43
CA LEU A 46 -4.80 -5.26 1.08
C LEU A 46 -6.03 -6.05 0.65
N ILE A 47 -6.63 -6.80 1.58
CA ILE A 47 -7.88 -7.55 1.33
C ILE A 47 -9.03 -6.56 1.08
N ILE A 48 -9.14 -5.49 1.87
CA ILE A 48 -10.16 -4.45 1.68
C ILE A 48 -10.04 -3.83 0.28
N ILE A 49 -8.82 -3.50 -0.15
CA ILE A 49 -8.57 -2.98 -1.51
C ILE A 49 -8.98 -4.01 -2.57
N GLY A 50 -8.52 -5.26 -2.46
CA GLY A 50 -8.84 -6.31 -3.42
C GLY A 50 -10.35 -6.62 -3.52
N VAL A 51 -11.05 -6.68 -2.39
CA VAL A 51 -12.50 -6.88 -2.32
C VAL A 51 -13.24 -5.69 -2.91
N SER A 52 -12.82 -4.46 -2.60
CA SER A 52 -13.46 -3.26 -3.15
C SER A 52 -13.38 -3.21 -4.68
N ILE A 53 -12.23 -3.59 -5.26
CA ILE A 53 -12.07 -3.66 -6.71
C ILE A 53 -12.94 -4.79 -7.30
N MET A 54 -12.99 -5.95 -6.65
CA MET A 54 -13.82 -7.08 -7.08
C MET A 54 -15.32 -6.72 -7.13
N ILE A 55 -15.81 -5.99 -6.12
CA ILE A 55 -17.21 -5.52 -6.07
C ILE A 55 -17.49 -4.55 -7.22
N VAL A 56 -16.59 -3.61 -7.50
CA VAL A 56 -16.76 -2.65 -8.61
C VAL A 56 -16.81 -3.37 -9.94
N SER A 57 -15.93 -4.34 -10.17
CA SER A 57 -15.87 -5.09 -11.43
C SER A 57 -17.12 -5.95 -11.67
N LEU A 58 -17.62 -6.65 -10.65
CA LEU A 58 -18.84 -7.44 -10.75
C LEU A 58 -20.07 -6.55 -11.00
N ALA A 59 -20.15 -5.40 -10.34
CA ALA A 59 -21.25 -4.46 -10.51
C ALA A 59 -21.23 -3.77 -11.89
N GLY A 60 -20.03 -3.45 -12.42
CA GLY A 60 -19.86 -2.88 -13.74
C GLY A 60 -20.24 -3.83 -14.88
N PHE A 61 -20.03 -5.14 -14.70
CA PHE A 61 -20.51 -6.16 -15.63
C PHE A 61 -22.05 -6.26 -15.63
N ALA A 62 -22.67 -6.25 -14.45
CA ALA A 62 -24.13 -6.31 -14.33
C ALA A 62 -24.82 -5.08 -14.96
N GLY A 63 -24.28 -3.88 -14.76
CA GLY A 63 -24.80 -2.64 -15.35
C GLY A 63 -24.74 -2.58 -16.88
N ALA A 64 -23.78 -3.28 -17.50
CA ALA A 64 -23.66 -3.36 -18.96
C ALA A 64 -24.66 -4.36 -19.59
N CYS A 65 -25.02 -5.43 -18.88
CA CYS A 65 -25.89 -6.48 -19.37
C CYS A 65 -27.39 -6.16 -19.24
N TYR A 66 -27.79 -5.35 -18.25
CA TYR A 66 -29.19 -5.05 -18.00
C TYR A 66 -29.46 -3.56 -18.15
N ARG A 67 -30.24 -3.18 -19.18
CA ARG A 67 -30.77 -1.83 -19.41
C ARG A 67 -31.89 -1.49 -18.40
N ASN A 68 -31.65 -1.77 -17.12
CA ASN A 68 -32.58 -1.51 -16.03
C ASN A 68 -32.11 -0.29 -15.23
N THR A 69 -32.94 0.74 -15.17
CA THR A 69 -32.66 2.00 -14.46
C THR A 69 -32.44 1.80 -12.96
N PHE A 70 -33.08 0.79 -12.36
CA PHE A 70 -32.85 0.41 -10.97
C PHE A 70 -31.42 -0.11 -10.75
N LEU A 71 -30.94 -0.98 -11.65
CA LEU A 71 -29.60 -1.56 -11.56
C LEU A 71 -28.52 -0.50 -11.75
N MET A 72 -28.72 0.45 -12.67
CA MET A 72 -27.82 1.59 -12.87
C MET A 72 -27.78 2.53 -11.65
N ARG A 73 -28.91 2.74 -10.97
CA ARG A 73 -28.96 3.52 -9.73
C ARG A 73 -28.19 2.82 -8.60
N LEU A 74 -28.39 1.52 -8.43
CA LEU A 74 -27.67 0.71 -7.45
C LEU A 74 -26.16 0.73 -7.73
N TYR A 75 -25.76 0.62 -9.00
CA TYR A 75 -24.36 0.74 -9.43
C TYR A 75 -23.73 2.07 -8.97
N LEU A 76 -24.38 3.21 -9.23
CA LEU A 76 -23.87 4.51 -8.81
C LEU A 76 -23.71 4.63 -7.29
N VAL A 77 -24.67 4.09 -6.52
CA VAL A 77 -24.59 4.07 -5.04
C VAL A 77 -23.40 3.24 -4.56
N VAL A 78 -23.25 2.01 -5.07
CA VAL A 78 -22.12 1.13 -4.71
C VAL A 78 -20.80 1.79 -5.08
N MET A 79 -20.71 2.37 -6.27
CA MET A 79 -19.49 3.02 -6.75
C MET A 79 -19.11 4.24 -5.90
N PHE A 80 -20.10 5.04 -5.48
CA PHE A 80 -19.88 6.15 -4.55
C PHE A 80 -19.35 5.66 -3.19
N LEU A 81 -19.94 4.60 -2.63
CA LEU A 81 -19.48 4.01 -1.37
C LEU A 81 -18.04 3.50 -1.49
N VAL A 82 -17.67 2.85 -2.60
CA VAL A 82 -16.29 2.41 -2.83
C VAL A 82 -15.33 3.59 -2.86
N ILE A 83 -15.63 4.66 -3.62
CA ILE A 83 -14.80 5.87 -3.65
C ILE A 83 -14.63 6.45 -2.25
N ALA A 84 -15.72 6.55 -1.47
CA ALA A 84 -15.66 7.05 -0.09
C ALA A 84 -14.76 6.19 0.82
N VAL A 85 -14.84 4.86 0.71
CA VAL A 85 -13.97 3.93 1.46
C VAL A 85 -12.51 4.09 1.05
N LEU A 86 -12.21 4.23 -0.25
CA LEU A 86 -10.84 4.43 -0.73
C LEU A 86 -10.25 5.76 -0.24
N ILE A 87 -11.04 6.84 -0.25
CA ILE A 87 -10.63 8.14 0.32
C ILE A 87 -10.34 7.99 1.82
N GLY A 88 -11.25 7.35 2.57
CA GLY A 88 -11.06 7.10 4.00
C GLY A 88 -9.79 6.30 4.28
N PHE A 89 -9.52 5.28 3.47
CA PHE A 89 -8.27 4.50 3.57
C PHE A 89 -7.03 5.35 3.30
N ILE A 90 -7.05 6.22 2.27
CA ILE A 90 -5.93 7.11 1.97
C ILE A 90 -5.65 8.03 3.15
N ILE A 91 -6.67 8.69 3.69
CA ILE A 91 -6.55 9.59 4.84
C ILE A 91 -5.97 8.83 6.03
N PHE A 92 -6.56 7.68 6.36
CA PHE A 92 -6.09 6.83 7.45
C PHE A 92 -4.62 6.44 7.28
N ALA A 93 -4.23 6.00 6.07
CA ALA A 93 -2.86 5.59 5.79
C ALA A 93 -1.87 6.74 5.97
N TYR A 94 -2.20 7.97 5.55
CA TYR A 94 -1.33 9.12 5.78
C TYR A 94 -1.26 9.50 7.26
N VAL A 95 -2.39 9.51 7.98
CA VAL A 95 -2.43 9.84 9.42
C VAL A 95 -1.56 8.88 10.23
N VAL A 96 -1.70 7.57 10.03
CA VAL A 96 -0.93 6.58 10.79
C VAL A 96 0.53 6.47 10.36
N THR A 97 0.89 7.05 9.21
CA THR A 97 2.27 7.04 8.70
C THR A 97 2.93 8.41 8.69
N ASP A 98 2.33 9.44 9.29
CA ASP A 98 2.88 10.80 9.26
C ASP A 98 4.23 10.89 9.99
N LYS A 99 4.31 10.31 11.20
CA LYS A 99 5.47 10.41 12.09
C LYS A 99 6.55 9.36 11.84
N GLY A 100 7.78 9.69 12.25
CA GLY A 100 8.96 8.83 12.14
C GLY A 100 9.70 8.88 10.81
N SER A 101 11.02 8.95 10.89
CA SER A 101 11.94 8.81 9.77
C SER A 101 13.21 8.12 10.23
N GLY A 102 13.90 7.43 9.33
CA GLY A 102 15.24 6.93 9.65
C GLY A 102 16.24 8.09 9.80
N ARG A 103 17.14 7.98 10.78
CA ARG A 103 18.26 8.90 10.97
C ARG A 103 19.44 8.48 10.10
N ARG A 104 20.12 9.44 9.48
CA ARG A 104 21.38 9.20 8.77
C ARG A 104 22.50 9.11 9.78
N VAL A 105 23.37 8.12 9.60
CA VAL A 105 24.61 7.98 10.39
C VAL A 105 25.79 8.40 9.52
N PRO A 106 26.76 9.16 10.05
CA PRO A 106 27.98 9.52 9.31
C PRO A 106 28.69 8.26 8.79
N ASN A 107 29.23 8.34 7.56
CA ASN A 107 29.95 7.24 6.90
C ASN A 107 29.15 5.94 6.72
N ARG A 108 27.81 6.01 6.75
CA ARG A 108 26.90 4.89 6.45
C ARG A 108 25.90 5.29 5.37
N SER A 109 25.62 4.39 4.42
CA SER A 109 24.57 4.63 3.41
C SER A 109 23.19 4.14 3.86
N TYR A 110 23.13 3.27 4.86
CA TYR A 110 21.89 2.85 5.50
C TYR A 110 21.41 3.83 6.58
N MET A 111 20.12 3.73 6.89
CA MET A 111 19.47 4.53 7.92
C MET A 111 19.36 3.75 9.22
N GLU A 112 19.40 4.44 10.35
CA GLU A 112 19.05 3.90 11.66
C GLU A 112 17.67 4.33 12.11
N TYR A 113 17.03 3.49 12.90
CA TYR A 113 15.65 3.67 13.31
C TYR A 113 15.57 3.61 14.82
N TYR A 114 14.93 4.63 15.40
CA TYR A 114 14.75 4.76 16.83
C TYR A 114 13.26 4.86 17.11
N LEU A 115 12.77 4.12 18.11
CA LEU A 115 11.34 4.03 18.39
C LEU A 115 10.75 5.39 18.75
N GLN A 116 11.50 6.22 19.49
CA GLN A 116 11.17 7.59 19.87
C GLN A 116 10.88 8.56 18.70
N ASP A 117 11.31 8.25 17.48
CA ASP A 117 10.98 9.08 16.31
C ASP A 117 9.56 8.79 15.80
N TYR A 118 9.00 7.64 16.18
CA TYR A 118 7.65 7.22 15.86
C TYR A 118 6.71 7.56 17.03
N SER A 119 5.45 7.82 16.72
CA SER A 119 4.42 8.08 17.72
C SER A 119 3.05 7.83 17.13
N GLY A 120 2.07 7.70 18.03
CA GLY A 120 0.67 7.51 17.70
C GLY A 120 0.28 6.04 17.64
N TRP A 121 -0.94 5.79 17.17
CA TRP A 121 -1.58 4.49 17.30
C TRP A 121 -0.79 3.32 16.68
N LEU A 122 -0.11 3.54 15.55
CA LEU A 122 0.66 2.48 14.89
C LEU A 122 1.88 2.04 15.72
N GLU A 123 2.55 3.00 16.37
CA GLU A 123 3.71 2.74 17.20
C GLU A 123 3.31 1.98 18.47
N GLU A 124 2.29 2.44 19.18
CA GLU A 124 1.71 1.75 20.34
C GLU A 124 1.30 0.31 20.01
N ARG A 125 0.72 0.12 18.82
CA ARG A 125 0.26 -1.19 18.36
C ARG A 125 1.40 -2.17 18.06
N VAL A 126 2.53 -1.69 17.55
CA VAL A 126 3.73 -2.51 17.28
C VAL A 126 4.57 -2.71 18.54
N ALA A 127 4.65 -1.70 19.41
CA ALA A 127 5.47 -1.72 20.60
C ALA A 127 4.88 -2.59 21.72
N SER A 128 3.56 -2.81 21.72
CA SER A 128 2.86 -3.68 22.67
C SER A 128 3.37 -5.13 22.67
N ASP A 129 3.69 -5.67 23.85
CA ASP A 129 4.34 -6.97 24.01
C ASP A 129 3.51 -8.14 23.46
N SER A 130 2.19 -8.07 23.62
CA SER A 130 1.26 -9.12 23.16
C SER A 130 1.27 -9.31 21.64
N TYR A 131 1.54 -8.22 20.90
CA TYR A 131 1.65 -8.26 19.44
C TYR A 131 3.08 -8.36 18.97
N TRP A 132 4.02 -7.74 19.68
CA TRP A 132 5.43 -7.81 19.35
C TRP A 132 5.94 -9.25 19.31
N GLY A 133 5.54 -10.10 20.26
CA GLY A 133 5.95 -11.51 20.25
C GLY A 133 5.59 -12.27 18.97
N LYS A 134 4.46 -11.93 18.33
CA LYS A 134 4.05 -12.51 17.03
C LYS A 134 4.78 -11.88 15.85
N ILE A 135 5.06 -10.58 15.94
CA ILE A 135 5.78 -9.85 14.89
C ILE A 135 7.25 -10.30 14.85
N SER A 136 7.91 -10.36 16.00
CA SER A 136 9.31 -10.76 16.12
C SER A 136 9.51 -12.22 15.70
N SER A 137 8.62 -13.13 16.12
CA SER A 137 8.67 -14.54 15.70
C SER A 137 8.55 -14.66 14.19
N CYS A 138 7.66 -13.88 13.56
CA CYS A 138 7.56 -13.90 12.11
C CYS A 138 8.80 -13.36 11.41
N ILE A 139 9.39 -12.26 11.90
CA ILE A 139 10.60 -11.69 11.28
C ILE A 139 11.73 -12.71 11.33
N ARG A 140 11.85 -13.42 12.46
CA ARG A 140 12.80 -14.52 12.64
C ARG A 140 12.53 -15.67 11.68
N ASP A 141 11.30 -16.18 11.64
CA ASP A 141 10.88 -17.28 10.75
C ASP A 141 11.03 -16.94 9.26
N SER A 142 10.86 -15.67 8.90
CA SER A 142 11.05 -15.18 7.53
C SER A 142 12.52 -15.24 7.09
N LYS A 143 13.46 -15.52 8.00
CA LYS A 143 14.90 -15.54 7.74
C LYS A 143 15.39 -14.23 7.10
N ALA A 144 14.80 -13.09 7.48
CA ALA A 144 15.15 -11.78 6.93
C ALA A 144 16.61 -11.41 7.20
N CYS A 145 17.12 -11.76 8.39
CA CYS A 145 18.50 -11.52 8.79
C CYS A 145 19.46 -12.52 8.15
N ALA A 146 19.12 -13.81 8.09
CA ALA A 146 19.96 -14.80 7.38
C ALA A 146 20.11 -14.46 5.88
N ARG A 147 19.08 -13.86 5.25
CA ARG A 147 19.14 -13.36 3.86
C ARG A 147 19.97 -12.08 3.69
N MET A 148 20.46 -11.47 4.78
CA MET A 148 21.42 -10.38 4.71
C MET A 148 22.81 -10.89 4.30
N GLY A 149 23.16 -12.12 4.69
CA GLY A 149 24.44 -12.75 4.37
C GLY A 149 24.74 -12.71 2.88
N ARG A 150 25.94 -12.25 2.51
CA ARG A 150 26.44 -12.26 1.14
C ARG A 150 27.85 -12.81 1.10
N ASN A 151 28.03 -13.93 0.41
CA ASN A 151 29.35 -14.44 0.11
C ASN A 151 29.85 -13.77 -1.18
N PHE A 152 30.93 -12.99 -1.08
CA PHE A 152 31.63 -12.46 -2.25
C PHE A 152 32.84 -13.35 -2.53
N ASN A 153 32.75 -14.22 -3.54
CA ASN A 153 33.86 -15.10 -3.97
C ASN A 153 34.48 -15.95 -2.83
N GLY A 154 33.67 -16.36 -1.85
CA GLY A 154 34.13 -17.17 -0.72
C GLY A 154 34.87 -16.40 0.38
N LEU A 155 34.97 -15.07 0.29
CA LEU A 155 35.58 -14.19 1.30
C LEU A 155 34.48 -13.42 2.06
N PRO A 156 34.67 -13.17 3.37
CA PRO A 156 33.76 -12.34 4.15
C PRO A 156 33.77 -10.89 3.67
N GLU A 157 32.59 -10.26 3.61
CA GLU A 157 32.42 -8.85 3.26
C GLU A 157 33.17 -7.97 4.27
N THR A 158 33.95 -6.99 3.81
CA THR A 158 34.65 -6.06 4.71
C THR A 158 33.68 -5.04 5.30
N ALA A 159 34.03 -4.49 6.46
CA ALA A 159 33.20 -3.51 7.15
C ALA A 159 32.87 -2.29 6.28
N ASP A 160 33.85 -1.75 5.53
CA ASP A 160 33.65 -0.58 4.66
C ASP A 160 32.62 -0.83 3.56
N ILE A 161 32.64 -2.03 2.96
CA ILE A 161 31.67 -2.43 1.93
C ILE A 161 30.28 -2.57 2.57
N PHE A 162 30.20 -3.19 3.75
CA PHE A 162 28.94 -3.32 4.49
C PHE A 162 28.34 -1.94 4.84
N TYR A 163 29.16 -0.97 5.21
CA TYR A 163 28.72 0.39 5.55
C TYR A 163 28.14 1.18 4.37
N LEU A 164 28.54 0.82 3.16
CA LEU A 164 28.00 1.39 1.92
C LEU A 164 26.75 0.66 1.42
N ARG A 165 26.29 -0.39 2.11
CA ARG A 165 25.13 -1.18 1.71
C ARG A 165 23.80 -0.49 2.02
N GLN A 166 22.89 -0.50 1.05
CA GLN A 166 21.50 -0.09 1.27
C GLN A 166 20.72 -1.21 2.00
N LEU A 167 20.63 -1.10 3.32
CA LEU A 167 19.86 -2.03 4.14
C LEU A 167 18.36 -1.66 4.13
N THR A 168 17.51 -2.68 4.13
CA THR A 168 16.08 -2.48 4.41
C THR A 168 15.87 -2.06 5.88
N PRO A 169 14.73 -1.44 6.23
CA PRO A 169 14.46 -1.05 7.61
C PRO A 169 14.57 -2.20 8.63
N ILE A 170 14.04 -3.38 8.28
CA ILE A 170 14.14 -4.59 9.11
C ILE A 170 15.59 -5.03 9.27
N GLN A 171 16.35 -5.01 8.17
CA GLN A 171 17.76 -5.37 8.18
C GLN A 171 18.59 -4.46 9.10
N SER A 172 18.41 -3.15 9.00
CA SER A 172 19.15 -2.18 9.83
C SER A 172 18.73 -2.20 11.30
N GLY A 173 17.43 -2.45 11.58
CA GLY A 173 16.89 -2.41 12.94
C GLY A 173 16.95 -3.72 13.72
N CYS A 174 16.86 -4.87 13.06
CA CYS A 174 16.74 -6.18 13.73
C CYS A 174 17.98 -7.06 13.60
N CYS A 175 18.78 -6.88 12.54
CA CYS A 175 19.83 -7.84 12.18
C CYS A 175 21.25 -7.34 12.49
N LYS A 176 21.39 -6.12 12.99
CA LYS A 176 22.64 -5.54 13.47
C LYS A 176 22.39 -4.73 14.74
N PRO A 177 23.40 -4.49 15.60
CA PRO A 177 23.25 -3.58 16.72
C PRO A 177 23.14 -2.12 16.23
N PRO A 178 22.61 -1.22 17.06
CA PRO A 178 22.72 0.22 16.85
C PRO A 178 24.18 0.69 16.79
N SER A 179 24.50 1.67 15.94
CA SER A 179 25.88 2.13 15.72
C SER A 179 26.46 2.85 16.95
N ASP A 180 25.61 3.48 17.76
CA ASP A 180 25.98 4.16 19.02
C ASP A 180 26.44 3.18 20.12
N CYS A 181 26.17 1.89 19.96
CA CYS A 181 26.62 0.86 20.89
C CYS A 181 28.13 0.53 20.81
N GLY A 182 28.82 0.94 19.73
CA GLY A 182 30.27 0.75 19.60
C GLY A 182 30.71 -0.69 19.32
N TYR A 183 29.82 -1.55 18.82
CA TYR A 183 30.19 -2.89 18.39
C TYR A 183 31.04 -2.86 17.11
N VAL A 184 31.98 -3.79 17.03
CA VAL A 184 32.88 -3.98 15.89
C VAL A 184 32.31 -5.06 14.97
N TYR A 185 32.20 -4.70 13.69
CA TYR A 185 31.76 -5.60 12.62
C TYR A 185 32.70 -6.80 12.50
N GLN A 186 32.13 -8.01 12.51
CA GLN A 186 32.83 -9.25 12.16
C GLN A 186 32.22 -9.85 10.89
N ASN A 187 30.90 -10.00 10.91
CA ASN A 187 30.11 -10.46 9.77
C ASN A 187 28.72 -9.81 9.81
N GLU A 188 27.85 -10.09 8.85
CA GLU A 188 26.61 -9.32 8.66
C GLU A 188 25.71 -9.30 9.91
N THR A 189 25.58 -10.45 10.59
CA THR A 189 24.79 -10.61 11.83
C THR A 189 25.66 -10.90 13.06
N VAL A 190 26.99 -10.77 12.96
CA VAL A 190 27.91 -11.04 14.06
C VAL A 190 28.74 -9.81 14.35
N TRP A 191 28.60 -9.32 15.57
CA TRP A 191 29.20 -8.07 16.03
C TRP A 191 29.77 -8.28 17.43
N ASN A 192 31.04 -7.94 17.62
CA ASN A 192 31.73 -8.12 18.90
C ASN A 192 31.83 -6.78 19.64
N PRO A 193 31.82 -6.77 20.98
CA PRO A 193 32.04 -5.55 21.75
C PRO A 193 33.37 -4.88 21.35
N GLY A 194 33.35 -3.57 21.13
CA GLY A 194 34.56 -2.78 20.94
C GLY A 194 35.28 -2.50 22.26
N ALA A 195 36.47 -1.90 22.18
CA ALA A 195 37.26 -1.51 23.36
C ALA A 195 36.74 -0.23 24.07
N GLY A 196 35.70 0.41 23.54
CA GLY A 196 35.10 1.63 24.09
C GLY A 196 33.98 1.36 25.09
N LEU A 197 33.53 2.42 25.77
CA LEU A 197 32.34 2.37 26.61
C LEU A 197 31.11 2.06 25.75
N MET A 198 30.26 1.16 26.23
CA MET A 198 28.96 0.90 25.59
C MET A 198 28.09 2.16 25.62
N GLY A 199 27.41 2.43 24.52
CA GLY A 199 26.47 3.55 24.42
C GLY A 199 25.35 3.47 25.45
N ALA A 200 24.76 4.62 25.79
CA ALA A 200 23.66 4.72 26.76
C ALA A 200 22.32 4.15 26.23
N ASN A 201 22.28 3.69 24.98
CA ASN A 201 21.10 3.14 24.35
C ASN A 201 20.77 1.77 24.97
N PRO A 202 19.54 1.56 25.49
CA PRO A 202 19.17 0.30 26.14
C PRO A 202 19.26 -0.90 25.21
N ASP A 203 19.14 -0.70 23.89
CA ASP A 203 19.23 -1.77 22.90
C ASP A 203 20.64 -2.38 22.82
N CYS A 204 21.68 -1.66 23.26
CA CYS A 204 23.05 -2.20 23.30
C CYS A 204 23.17 -3.45 24.17
N THR A 205 22.40 -3.51 25.26
CA THR A 205 22.39 -4.67 26.17
C THR A 205 21.50 -5.81 25.67
N LYS A 206 20.60 -5.53 24.71
CA LYS A 206 19.65 -6.50 24.15
C LYS A 206 20.20 -7.23 22.93
N TRP A 207 21.25 -6.70 22.29
CA TRP A 207 21.88 -7.34 21.14
C TRP A 207 22.54 -8.69 21.51
N ASN A 208 22.33 -9.71 20.68
CA ASN A 208 22.97 -11.02 20.81
C ASN A 208 23.40 -11.56 19.43
N ASN A 209 24.54 -12.26 19.35
CA ASN A 209 25.01 -12.90 18.11
C ASN A 209 24.31 -14.26 17.83
N ASP A 210 23.52 -14.77 18.78
CA ASP A 210 22.61 -15.90 18.55
C ASP A 210 21.57 -15.52 17.48
N GLN A 211 21.51 -16.31 16.39
CA GLN A 211 20.65 -16.05 15.24
C GLN A 211 19.15 -16.14 15.58
N GLU A 212 18.78 -16.81 16.68
CA GLU A 212 17.40 -16.89 17.15
C GLU A 212 17.00 -15.68 18.03
N GLN A 213 17.97 -14.87 18.45
CA GLN A 213 17.77 -13.74 19.38
C GLN A 213 18.04 -12.38 18.71
N LEU A 214 19.20 -12.22 18.07
CA LEU A 214 19.65 -10.99 17.38
C LEU A 214 19.23 -9.72 18.12
N CYS A 215 18.70 -8.71 17.41
CA CYS A 215 18.07 -7.53 18.02
C CYS A 215 16.54 -7.66 18.03
N TYR A 216 15.96 -8.86 18.07
CA TYR A 216 14.51 -9.03 17.99
C TYR A 216 13.75 -8.47 19.21
N ALA A 217 14.44 -8.23 20.33
CA ALA A 217 13.88 -7.55 21.51
C ALA A 217 14.16 -6.03 21.54
N CYS A 218 14.90 -5.51 20.55
CA CYS A 218 15.32 -4.11 20.52
C CYS A 218 14.20 -3.17 20.06
N ASP A 219 14.22 -1.96 20.58
CA ASP A 219 13.33 -0.88 20.15
C ASP A 219 13.70 -0.39 18.75
N SER A 220 14.97 -0.47 18.36
CA SER A 220 15.44 -0.31 16.97
C SER A 220 14.82 -1.32 16.00
N CYS A 221 14.54 -2.55 16.44
CA CYS A 221 13.86 -3.53 15.59
C CYS A 221 12.38 -3.18 15.43
N LYS A 222 11.69 -2.79 16.53
CA LYS A 222 10.32 -2.26 16.48
C LYS A 222 10.22 -1.04 15.55
N ALA A 223 11.17 -0.12 15.65
CA ALA A 223 11.26 1.06 14.78
C ALA A 223 11.54 0.69 13.32
N GLY A 224 12.39 -0.31 13.07
CA GLY A 224 12.64 -0.88 11.74
C GLY A 224 11.39 -1.47 11.11
N VAL A 225 10.55 -2.15 11.91
CA VAL A 225 9.23 -2.62 11.47
C VAL A 225 8.37 -1.43 11.09
N LEU A 226 8.19 -0.46 11.99
CA LEU A 226 7.38 0.74 11.74
C LEU A 226 7.79 1.47 10.44
N ALA A 227 9.09 1.64 10.19
CA ALA A 227 9.59 2.22 8.93
C ALA A 227 9.22 1.37 7.71
N SER A 228 9.33 0.04 7.81
CA SER A 228 8.94 -0.89 6.75
C SER A 228 7.45 -0.79 6.44
N LEU A 229 6.61 -0.72 7.48
CA LEU A 229 5.16 -0.57 7.35
C LEU A 229 4.83 0.76 6.68
N LYS A 230 5.38 1.87 7.19
CA LYS A 230 5.23 3.22 6.62
C LYS A 230 5.58 3.26 5.14
N LYS A 231 6.73 2.69 4.75
CA LYS A 231 7.15 2.62 3.34
C LYS A 231 6.16 1.84 2.48
N SER A 232 5.65 0.72 2.99
CA SER A 232 4.71 -0.13 2.26
C SER A 232 3.33 0.53 2.12
N TRP A 233 2.82 1.12 3.19
CA TRP A 233 1.55 1.84 3.21
C TRP A 233 1.55 3.06 2.31
N ARG A 234 2.66 3.80 2.24
CA ARG A 234 2.80 4.93 1.31
C ARG A 234 2.76 4.47 -0.15
N LYS A 235 3.43 3.35 -0.48
CA LYS A 235 3.36 2.77 -1.83
C LYS A 235 1.95 2.34 -2.20
N VAL A 236 1.26 1.64 -1.30
CA VAL A 236 -0.13 1.22 -1.50
C VAL A 236 -1.06 2.42 -1.66
N SER A 237 -0.88 3.46 -0.84
CA SER A 237 -1.67 4.70 -0.93
C SER A 237 -1.49 5.41 -2.27
N VAL A 238 -0.27 5.48 -2.79
CA VAL A 238 0.01 6.04 -4.12
C VAL A 238 -0.71 5.26 -5.22
N ILE A 239 -0.64 3.92 -5.18
CA ILE A 239 -1.37 3.07 -6.14
C ILE A 239 -2.89 3.32 -6.02
N ASN A 240 -3.39 3.41 -4.78
CA ASN A 240 -4.81 3.66 -4.53
C ASN A 240 -5.27 5.02 -5.07
N ILE A 241 -4.43 6.06 -4.99
CA ILE A 241 -4.74 7.37 -5.58
C ILE A 241 -4.97 7.26 -7.09
N VAL A 242 -4.13 6.50 -7.80
CA VAL A 242 -4.30 6.30 -9.25
C VAL A 242 -5.61 5.57 -9.55
N VAL A 243 -5.92 4.50 -8.81
CA VAL A 243 -7.18 3.76 -8.97
C VAL A 243 -8.39 4.64 -8.69
N MET A 244 -8.35 5.45 -7.62
CA MET A 244 -9.41 6.39 -7.27
C MET A 244 -9.68 7.39 -8.40
N ILE A 245 -8.66 7.96 -9.03
CA ILE A 245 -8.83 8.89 -10.16
C ILE A 245 -9.58 8.20 -11.31
N ILE A 246 -9.19 6.97 -11.66
CA ILE A 246 -9.87 6.19 -12.71
C ILE A 246 -11.33 5.94 -12.33
N LEU A 247 -11.60 5.56 -11.08
CA LEU A 247 -12.97 5.34 -10.60
C LEU A 247 -13.80 6.62 -10.65
N VAL A 248 -13.26 7.78 -10.29
CA VAL A 248 -13.99 9.05 -10.40
C VAL A 248 -14.38 9.36 -11.84
N ILE A 249 -13.48 9.13 -12.81
CA ILE A 249 -13.77 9.32 -14.24
C ILE A 249 -14.89 8.38 -14.69
N VAL A 250 -14.80 7.10 -14.34
CA VAL A 250 -15.84 6.11 -14.68
C VAL A 250 -17.17 6.46 -14.03
N TYR A 251 -17.16 6.98 -12.79
CA TYR A 251 -18.36 7.40 -12.07
C TYR A 251 -19.06 8.55 -12.78
N ILE A 252 -18.31 9.56 -13.25
CA ILE A 252 -18.85 10.69 -14.01
C ILE A 252 -19.50 10.19 -15.31
N ILE A 253 -18.85 9.28 -16.03
CA ILE A 253 -19.38 8.70 -17.28
C ILE A 253 -20.66 7.90 -17.01
N ALA A 254 -20.66 7.05 -15.98
CA ALA A 254 -21.82 6.27 -15.61
C ALA A 254 -22.99 7.14 -15.15
N TYR A 255 -22.71 8.21 -14.41
CA TYR A 255 -23.72 9.18 -13.99
C TYR A 255 -24.31 9.93 -15.20
N ALA A 256 -23.48 10.31 -16.17
CA ALA A 256 -23.94 10.92 -17.41
C ALA A 256 -24.82 9.95 -18.22
N ALA A 257 -24.44 8.67 -18.32
CA ALA A 257 -25.24 7.63 -18.98
C ALA A 257 -26.59 7.40 -18.27
N TYR A 258 -26.58 7.33 -16.94
CA TYR A 258 -27.79 7.21 -16.12
C TYR A 258 -28.73 8.40 -16.33
N ARG A 259 -28.20 9.63 -16.31
CA ARG A 259 -28.97 10.85 -16.56
C ARG A 259 -29.58 10.85 -17.95
N ASN A 260 -28.85 10.40 -18.97
CA ASN A 260 -29.35 10.32 -20.33
C ASN A 260 -30.49 9.30 -20.47
N ASN A 261 -30.36 8.11 -19.86
CA ASN A 261 -31.43 7.11 -19.86
C ASN A 261 -32.69 7.62 -19.15
N ARG A 262 -32.53 8.32 -18.01
CA ARG A 262 -33.67 8.90 -17.30
C ARG A 262 -34.39 10.00 -18.08
N ARG A 263 -33.68 10.74 -18.95
CA ARG A 263 -34.30 11.73 -19.84
C ARG A 263 -35.14 11.06 -20.94
N MET A 264 -34.65 9.96 -21.51
CA MET A 264 -35.40 9.20 -22.52
C MET A 264 -36.67 8.57 -21.93
N ASP A 265 -36.61 8.06 -20.69
CA ASP A 265 -37.79 7.47 -20.03
C ASP A 265 -38.83 8.51 -19.58
N ASN A 266 -38.46 9.80 -19.51
CA ASN A 266 -39.33 10.89 -19.06
C ASN A 266 -40.01 11.67 -20.22
N ASP A 267 -39.85 11.25 -21.48
CA ASP A 267 -40.40 11.93 -22.67
C ASP A 267 -40.13 13.46 -22.72
N GLU A 268 -39.02 13.95 -22.16
CA GLU A 268 -38.65 15.35 -22.32
C GLU A 268 -38.22 15.58 -23.78
N PRO A 269 -38.84 16.53 -24.53
CA PRO A 269 -38.52 16.74 -25.93
C PRO A 269 -37.05 17.10 -26.06
N TYR A 270 -36.34 16.36 -26.91
CA TYR A 270 -35.03 16.76 -27.42
C TYR A 270 -35.14 18.22 -27.82
N GLY A 271 -34.41 19.10 -27.13
CA GLY A 271 -34.45 20.53 -27.42
C GLY A 271 -34.31 20.72 -28.92
N GLU A 272 -35.40 21.14 -29.58
CA GLU A 272 -35.43 21.35 -31.01
C GLU A 272 -34.26 22.26 -31.35
N ALA A 273 -33.35 21.76 -32.19
CA ALA A 273 -32.46 22.64 -32.91
C ALA A 273 -33.35 23.57 -33.72
N ARG A 274 -33.57 24.79 -33.22
CA ARG A 274 -34.26 25.87 -33.93
C ARG A 274 -33.53 26.09 -35.26
N MET A 275 -33.98 25.41 -36.32
CA MET A 275 -33.66 25.81 -37.67
C MET A 275 -34.58 26.98 -38.03
N THR A 276 -34.08 28.19 -37.89
CA THR A 276 -34.73 29.35 -38.49
C THR A 276 -34.52 29.25 -40.00
N LYS A 277 -35.48 28.67 -40.73
CA LYS A 277 -35.55 28.88 -42.19
C LYS A 277 -35.95 30.34 -42.41
N ALA A 278 -35.01 31.16 -42.83
CA ALA A 278 -35.32 32.45 -43.42
C ALA A 278 -36.01 32.18 -44.77
N GLN A 279 -37.31 32.45 -44.87
CA GLN A 279 -37.97 32.64 -46.16
C GLN A 279 -37.59 34.03 -46.68
N PRO A 280 -37.01 34.16 -47.89
CA PRO A 280 -37.06 35.42 -48.60
C PRO A 280 -38.45 35.54 -49.24
N ASN A 281 -39.16 36.62 -48.91
CA ASN A 281 -40.37 37.01 -49.62
C ASN A 281 -39.97 37.40 -51.05
N GLU A 282 -40.55 36.71 -52.04
CA GLU A 282 -40.63 37.21 -53.41
C GLU A 282 -41.64 38.37 -53.40
N GLU A 283 -41.14 39.58 -53.61
CA GLU A 283 -41.95 40.76 -53.90
C GLU A 283 -41.87 40.98 -55.41
N SER A 284 -42.92 40.56 -56.13
CA SER A 284 -43.13 40.84 -57.54
C SER A 284 -44.14 41.97 -57.72
N ILE A 285 -43.65 43.08 -58.27
CA ILE A 285 -44.25 43.95 -59.29
C ILE A 285 -45.68 44.45 -59.05
N GLU A 286 -45.81 45.75 -58.73
CA GLU A 286 -46.41 46.77 -59.63
C GLU A 286 -45.94 48.19 -59.26
#